data_AF-A0A6N7VRN0-F1
#
_entry.id   AF-A0A6N7VRN0-F1
#
_cell.length_a   1.000
_cell.length_b   1.000
_cell.length_c   1.000
_cell.angle_alpha   90.00
_cell.angle_beta   90.00
_cell.angle_gamma   90.00
#
_symmetry.space_group_name_H-M   'P 1'
#
loop_
_entity.id
_entity.type
_entity.pdbx_description
1 polymer ?
#
loop_
_entity_poly.entity_id
_entity_poly.type
_entity_poly.pdbx_seq_one_letter_code
_entity_poly.pdbx_strand_id
1 'polypeptide(L)'
;MQIRKLGNFDSNYSYIETAYAQRIYVIAKKGVDLKNIDEKENLRVGYFGKGIEEIERLKNYYDTPESDVTIFRNEEDIYYALITGNIDIAVIANLKKSSNFPDVEILTTINVKEYIGIRKDREDLYQLFSKNIEKFDNKKLLESNKKNRIEYFKYLYKDTPTYNDIKIRYKDLKVLIPDKEFLPYYKSRGTKSEGVVPYIGEEIEEILRVPVRYVLSKDEAWDINGVDFTKDKSTLSRGYLRNKIVGINKLTDATILTYKDLEGMTIIKLKDTNLNNLLSRLNNKKIIEVSSFDEGMNYLKSTKNSVFIGTQLYLNYYLRSKNLDKKYKISQSKFEISTEITFKDRELMKILNEVLLSYSADEIEYVANTMVVPKLNLKRFVVEGILAGVILVYIVLLIKRGKK
;
A
#
# COMPACT_ATOMS: atom_id res chain seq x y z
N MET A 1 17.56 14.97 -22.17
CA MET A 1 17.19 14.21 -20.95
C MET A 1 16.42 12.99 -21.39
N GLN A 2 16.99 11.81 -21.19
CA GLN A 2 16.29 10.55 -21.44
C GLN A 2 15.70 10.10 -20.11
N ILE A 3 14.39 10.30 -19.92
CA ILE A 3 13.68 9.76 -18.76
C ILE A 3 13.35 8.31 -19.13
N ARG A 4 14.21 7.37 -18.74
CA ARG A 4 13.95 5.91 -18.54
C ARG A 4 15.23 5.08 -18.67
N LYS A 5 15.57 4.33 -17.61
CA LYS A 5 15.95 2.91 -17.64
C LYS A 5 15.90 2.35 -16.20
N LEU A 6 15.22 1.22 -15.99
CA LEU A 6 15.32 0.41 -14.77
C LEU A 6 16.34 -0.69 -15.11
N GLY A 7 17.57 -0.54 -14.56
CA GLY A 7 18.91 -0.92 -15.10
C GLY A 7 19.30 -2.40 -15.01
N ASN A 8 20.51 -2.91 -15.32
CA ASN A 8 21.90 -2.42 -15.44
C ASN A 8 22.14 -0.94 -15.77
N PHE A 9 22.82 -0.29 -14.83
CA PHE A 9 23.44 1.02 -15.01
C PHE A 9 24.48 0.90 -16.11
N ASP A 10 24.19 1.48 -17.26
CA ASP A 10 25.16 1.66 -18.32
C ASP A 10 26.38 2.33 -17.70
N SER A 11 27.52 1.66 -17.82
CA SER A 11 28.79 2.13 -17.27
C SER A 11 29.20 3.51 -17.79
N ASN A 12 28.58 4.00 -18.86
CA ASN A 12 28.77 5.35 -19.40
C ASN A 12 27.95 6.43 -18.67
N TYR A 13 27.10 6.06 -17.71
CA TYR A 13 26.20 6.96 -16.99
C TYR A 13 26.40 6.86 -15.47
N SER A 14 26.25 8.00 -14.80
CA SER A 14 26.02 8.15 -13.36
C SER A 14 24.53 8.28 -13.11
N TYR A 15 24.03 7.71 -12.01
CA TYR A 15 22.60 7.59 -11.79
C TYR A 15 22.17 8.22 -10.48
N ILE A 16 21.04 8.91 -10.53
CA ILE A 16 20.45 9.59 -9.38
C ILE A 16 19.10 8.94 -9.10
N GLU A 17 18.91 8.44 -7.89
CA GLU A 17 17.63 7.89 -7.43
C GLU A 17 16.57 8.98 -7.36
N THR A 18 15.37 8.68 -7.88
CA THR A 18 14.23 9.59 -7.79
C THR A 18 13.29 9.21 -6.65
N ALA A 19 12.40 10.13 -6.29
CA ALA A 19 11.33 9.87 -5.32
C ALA A 19 10.19 8.97 -5.87
N TYR A 20 10.32 8.46 -7.09
CA TYR A 20 9.30 7.64 -7.75
C TYR A 20 9.74 6.17 -7.80
N ALA A 21 8.77 5.29 -7.61
CA ALA A 21 8.92 3.86 -7.85
C ALA A 21 7.82 3.35 -8.76
N GLN A 22 8.19 2.42 -9.64
CA GLN A 22 7.28 1.69 -10.48
C GLN A 22 6.88 0.38 -9.80
N ARG A 23 5.60 -0.01 -9.91
CA ARG A 23 5.13 -1.34 -9.47
C ARG A 23 5.29 -2.33 -10.61
N ILE A 24 6.06 -3.39 -10.36
CA ILE A 24 6.17 -4.56 -11.21
C ILE A 24 5.35 -5.69 -10.57
N TYR A 25 4.45 -6.27 -11.34
CA TYR A 25 3.56 -7.35 -10.90
C TYR A 25 4.08 -8.67 -11.44
N VAL A 26 4.21 -9.68 -10.58
CA VAL A 26 4.43 -11.06 -11.02
C VAL A 26 3.09 -11.78 -10.91
N ILE A 27 2.60 -12.28 -12.04
CA ILE A 27 1.31 -12.94 -12.15
C ILE A 27 1.49 -14.37 -12.67
N ALA A 28 0.58 -15.26 -12.28
CA ALA A 28 0.52 -16.63 -12.77
C ALA A 28 -0.92 -17.06 -13.01
N LYS A 29 -1.10 -18.21 -13.66
CA LYS A 29 -2.41 -18.87 -13.77
C LYS A 29 -2.93 -19.21 -12.36
N LYS A 30 -4.24 -19.07 -12.16
CA LYS A 30 -4.90 -19.36 -10.88
C LYS A 30 -4.60 -20.78 -10.41
N GLY A 31 -4.28 -20.94 -9.13
CA GLY A 31 -3.90 -22.23 -8.52
C GLY A 31 -2.40 -22.52 -8.54
N VAL A 32 -1.60 -21.72 -9.23
CA VAL A 32 -0.13 -21.71 -9.10
C VAL A 32 0.24 -20.84 -7.91
N ASP A 33 1.12 -21.32 -7.02
CA ASP A 33 1.70 -20.53 -5.95
C ASP A 33 3.22 -20.37 -6.13
N LEU A 34 3.83 -19.53 -5.28
CA LEU A 34 5.26 -19.24 -5.34
C LEU A 34 6.12 -20.49 -5.07
N LYS A 35 5.69 -21.41 -4.21
CA LYS A 35 6.48 -22.63 -3.92
C LYS A 35 6.53 -23.54 -5.13
N ASN A 36 5.41 -23.68 -5.85
CA ASN A 36 5.34 -24.45 -7.09
C ASN A 36 6.25 -23.87 -8.19
N ILE A 37 6.61 -22.59 -8.09
CA ILE A 37 7.52 -21.91 -9.01
C ILE A 37 8.97 -22.07 -8.57
N ASP A 38 9.25 -21.93 -7.27
CA ASP A 38 10.59 -22.11 -6.69
C ASP A 38 11.12 -23.53 -6.93
N GLU A 39 10.24 -24.52 -7.03
CA GLU A 39 10.58 -25.94 -7.26
C GLU A 39 10.69 -26.31 -8.75
N LYS A 40 10.45 -25.38 -9.69
CA LYS A 40 10.55 -25.65 -11.14
C LYS A 40 11.98 -25.49 -11.65
N GLU A 41 12.52 -26.55 -12.24
CA GLU A 41 13.87 -26.56 -12.83
C GLU A 41 14.01 -25.60 -14.03
N ASN A 42 12.96 -25.42 -14.84
CA ASN A 42 12.98 -24.56 -16.05
C ASN A 42 11.76 -23.63 -16.07
N LEU A 43 11.89 -22.47 -15.42
CA LEU A 43 10.81 -21.49 -15.34
C LEU A 43 10.74 -20.63 -16.62
N ARG A 44 9.59 -20.67 -17.32
CA ARG A 44 9.34 -19.81 -18.50
C ARG A 44 8.71 -18.50 -18.07
N VAL A 45 9.40 -17.39 -18.33
CA VAL A 45 9.03 -16.07 -17.83
C VAL A 45 8.63 -15.17 -18.99
N GLY A 46 7.38 -14.72 -19.00
CA GLY A 46 6.95 -13.64 -19.90
C GLY A 46 7.19 -12.27 -19.27
N TYR A 47 7.58 -11.28 -20.08
CA TYR A 47 7.75 -9.91 -19.61
C TYR A 47 6.98 -8.91 -20.48
N PHE A 48 6.28 -7.96 -19.84
CA PHE A 48 5.61 -6.85 -20.51
C PHE A 48 5.82 -5.53 -19.74
N GLY A 49 6.43 -4.53 -20.39
CA GLY A 49 6.76 -3.25 -19.78
C GLY A 49 7.96 -2.59 -20.44
N LYS A 50 8.27 -1.33 -20.10
CA LYS A 50 9.55 -0.71 -20.47
C LYS A 50 10.53 -0.85 -19.30
N GLY A 51 11.74 -1.36 -19.54
CA GLY A 51 12.79 -1.54 -18.52
C GLY A 51 13.01 -3.02 -18.15
N ILE A 52 13.66 -3.76 -19.05
CA ILE A 52 13.72 -5.23 -19.13
C ILE A 52 14.67 -5.89 -18.11
N GLU A 53 15.31 -5.16 -17.19
CA GLU A 53 16.50 -5.68 -16.51
C GLU A 53 16.31 -6.08 -15.02
N GLU A 54 15.10 -5.94 -14.44
CA GLU A 54 14.73 -6.60 -13.17
C GLU A 54 14.64 -8.14 -13.28
N ILE A 55 14.75 -8.67 -14.50
CA ILE A 55 14.99 -10.10 -14.78
C ILE A 55 16.26 -10.59 -14.05
N GLU A 56 17.31 -9.76 -13.92
CA GLU A 56 18.53 -10.16 -13.19
C GLU A 56 18.33 -10.22 -11.66
N ARG A 57 17.43 -9.40 -11.11
CA ARG A 57 17.07 -9.48 -9.70
C ARG A 57 16.16 -10.67 -9.40
N LEU A 58 15.20 -10.97 -10.27
CA LEU A 58 14.41 -12.20 -10.18
C LEU A 58 15.29 -13.45 -10.27
N LYS A 59 16.26 -13.48 -11.18
CA LYS A 59 17.29 -14.55 -11.27
C LYS A 59 18.02 -14.75 -9.93
N ASN A 60 18.40 -13.65 -9.26
CA ASN A 60 19.09 -13.71 -7.96
C ASN A 60 18.16 -14.05 -6.77
N TYR A 61 16.86 -13.76 -6.85
CA TYR A 61 15.91 -14.00 -5.76
C TYR A 61 15.39 -15.44 -5.73
N TYR A 62 15.37 -16.10 -6.90
CA TYR A 62 14.76 -17.42 -7.09
C TYR A 62 15.76 -18.53 -7.44
N ASP A 63 17.08 -18.27 -7.33
CA ASP A 63 18.17 -19.22 -7.64
C ASP A 63 17.87 -20.08 -8.89
N THR A 64 17.33 -19.42 -9.92
CA THR A 64 16.62 -20.11 -11.01
C THR A 64 17.64 -20.48 -12.09
N PRO A 65 17.79 -21.78 -12.43
CA PRO A 65 18.55 -22.20 -13.61
C PRO A 65 17.93 -21.54 -14.86
N GLU A 66 18.74 -21.37 -15.91
CA GLU A 66 18.44 -20.68 -17.19
C GLU A 66 16.94 -20.57 -17.52
N SER A 67 16.30 -19.49 -17.07
CA SER A 67 14.89 -19.23 -17.37
C SER A 67 14.75 -18.77 -18.83
N ASP A 68 13.83 -19.41 -19.57
CA ASP A 68 13.47 -18.99 -20.92
C ASP A 68 12.58 -17.74 -20.84
N VAL A 69 13.16 -16.59 -21.18
CA VAL A 69 12.52 -15.28 -21.06
C VAL A 69 11.95 -14.85 -22.41
N THR A 70 10.63 -14.66 -22.47
CA THR A 70 9.94 -14.11 -23.64
C THR A 70 9.46 -12.68 -23.38
N ILE A 71 9.80 -11.76 -24.29
CA ILE A 71 9.39 -10.35 -24.20
C ILE A 71 8.16 -10.10 -25.07
N PHE A 72 7.11 -9.56 -24.46
CA PHE A 72 5.85 -9.24 -25.11
C PHE A 72 5.71 -7.75 -25.36
N ARG A 73 5.02 -7.39 -26.45
CA ARG A 73 4.85 -6.00 -26.89
C ARG A 73 3.59 -5.34 -26.34
N ASN A 74 2.60 -6.13 -25.93
CA ASN A 74 1.35 -5.66 -25.37
C ASN A 74 0.89 -6.57 -24.23
N GLU A 75 -0.07 -6.06 -23.46
CA GLU A 75 -0.61 -6.73 -22.28
C GLU A 75 -1.40 -7.99 -22.67
N GLU A 76 -2.17 -7.97 -23.76
CA GLU A 76 -3.02 -9.09 -24.16
C GLU A 76 -2.21 -10.34 -24.52
N ASP A 77 -1.15 -10.21 -25.31
CA ASP A 77 -0.32 -11.33 -25.76
C ASP A 77 0.35 -12.05 -24.59
N ILE A 78 0.85 -11.31 -23.60
CA ILE A 78 1.48 -11.92 -22.42
C ILE A 78 0.44 -12.67 -21.58
N TYR A 79 -0.78 -12.14 -21.45
CA TYR A 79 -1.86 -12.82 -20.77
C TYR A 79 -2.30 -14.08 -21.50
N TYR A 80 -2.44 -14.03 -22.83
CA TYR A 80 -2.75 -15.21 -23.65
C TYR A 80 -1.67 -16.29 -23.51
N ALA A 81 -0.39 -15.91 -23.54
CA ALA A 81 0.71 -16.84 -23.31
C ALA A 81 0.64 -17.48 -21.91
N LEU A 82 0.24 -16.72 -20.89
CA LEU A 82 0.13 -17.22 -19.53
C LEU A 82 -1.02 -18.23 -19.36
N ILE A 83 -2.20 -17.95 -19.91
CA ILE A 83 -3.38 -18.83 -19.75
C ILE A 83 -3.26 -20.13 -20.55
N THR A 84 -2.62 -20.06 -21.73
CA THR A 84 -2.34 -21.20 -22.62
C THR A 84 -1.18 -22.06 -22.13
N GLY A 85 -0.42 -21.59 -21.14
CA GLY A 85 0.71 -22.32 -20.56
C GLY A 85 1.98 -22.24 -21.40
N ASN A 86 2.09 -21.26 -22.32
CA ASN A 86 3.32 -20.97 -23.07
C ASN A 86 4.39 -20.33 -22.17
N ILE A 87 3.97 -19.57 -21.16
CA ILE A 87 4.81 -19.08 -20.06
C ILE A 87 4.22 -19.53 -18.73
N ASP A 88 5.05 -19.65 -17.70
CA ASP A 88 4.65 -20.08 -16.36
C ASP A 88 4.29 -18.90 -15.46
N ILE A 89 5.04 -17.81 -15.58
CA ILE A 89 4.79 -16.53 -14.91
C ILE A 89 4.90 -15.37 -15.89
N ALA A 90 4.18 -14.30 -15.62
CA ALA A 90 4.32 -13.03 -16.34
C ALA A 90 4.74 -11.91 -15.38
N VAL A 91 5.73 -11.13 -15.79
CA VAL A 91 6.28 -9.97 -15.07
C VAL A 91 5.83 -8.73 -15.82
N ILE A 92 4.93 -7.96 -15.21
CA ILE A 92 4.27 -6.83 -15.87
C ILE A 92 4.48 -5.54 -15.11
N ALA A 93 5.08 -4.55 -15.76
CA ALA A 93 5.24 -3.22 -15.18
C ALA A 93 3.94 -2.40 -15.35
N ASN A 94 3.43 -1.81 -14.26
CA ASN A 94 2.18 -1.02 -14.24
C ASN A 94 0.96 -1.75 -14.81
N LEU A 95 0.74 -3.00 -14.37
CA LEU A 95 -0.42 -3.81 -14.75
C LEU A 95 -1.74 -3.01 -14.69
N LYS A 96 -2.42 -2.91 -15.82
CA LYS A 96 -3.75 -2.29 -15.88
C LYS A 96 -4.78 -3.31 -15.44
N LYS A 97 -4.99 -3.41 -14.12
CA LYS A 97 -6.01 -4.29 -13.50
C LYS A 97 -7.44 -4.22 -14.08
N SER A 98 -7.76 -3.24 -14.94
CA SER A 98 -9.00 -3.21 -15.75
C SER A 98 -9.07 -4.33 -16.79
N SER A 99 -7.96 -5.04 -17.02
CA SER A 99 -7.93 -6.21 -17.85
C SER A 99 -8.46 -7.41 -17.04
N ASN A 100 -9.78 -7.64 -17.20
CA ASN A 100 -10.57 -8.71 -16.60
C ASN A 100 -10.04 -10.10 -17.00
N PHE A 101 -8.94 -10.55 -16.41
CA PHE A 101 -8.43 -11.91 -16.61
C PHE A 101 -8.83 -12.76 -15.38
N PRO A 102 -9.98 -13.46 -15.42
CA PRO A 102 -10.47 -14.22 -14.28
C PRO A 102 -9.57 -15.39 -13.87
N ASP A 103 -8.67 -15.80 -14.77
CA ASP A 103 -7.89 -17.04 -14.66
C ASP A 103 -6.45 -16.81 -14.19
N VAL A 104 -6.12 -15.60 -13.75
CA VAL A 104 -4.78 -15.23 -13.28
C VAL A 104 -4.79 -14.65 -11.88
N GLU A 105 -3.70 -14.83 -11.16
CA GLU A 105 -3.48 -14.31 -9.81
C GLU A 105 -2.13 -13.60 -9.72
N ILE A 106 -2.10 -12.49 -8.99
CA ILE A 106 -0.86 -11.78 -8.67
C ILE A 106 -0.17 -12.56 -7.55
N LEU A 107 0.99 -13.14 -7.86
CA LEU A 107 1.83 -13.87 -6.92
C LEU A 107 2.60 -12.93 -6.01
N THR A 108 3.25 -11.93 -6.59
CA THR A 108 4.01 -10.92 -5.85
C THR A 108 4.04 -9.59 -6.60
N THR A 109 4.50 -8.54 -5.94
CA THR A 109 4.68 -7.21 -6.52
C THR A 109 6.00 -6.65 -6.01
N ILE A 110 6.78 -6.09 -6.92
CA ILE A 110 8.10 -5.53 -6.66
C ILE A 110 8.00 -4.03 -6.91
N ASN A 111 8.40 -3.23 -5.93
CA ASN A 111 8.56 -1.79 -6.10
C ASN A 111 9.99 -1.53 -6.57
N VAL A 112 10.13 -0.91 -7.73
CA VAL A 112 11.43 -0.62 -8.34
C VAL A 112 11.61 0.88 -8.44
N LYS A 113 12.67 1.39 -7.81
CA LYS A 113 13.01 2.81 -7.82
C LYS A 113 13.35 3.27 -9.23
N GLU A 114 12.81 4.42 -9.63
CA GLU A 114 13.17 5.07 -10.88
C GLU A 114 14.45 5.90 -10.68
N TYR A 115 15.30 5.90 -11.70
CA TYR A 115 16.58 6.62 -11.70
C TYR A 115 16.68 7.57 -12.91
N ILE A 116 17.37 8.69 -12.70
CA ILE A 116 17.81 9.58 -13.77
C ILE A 116 19.25 9.22 -14.12
N GLY A 117 19.48 8.76 -15.34
CA GLY A 117 20.82 8.53 -15.88
C GLY A 117 21.40 9.81 -16.49
N ILE A 118 22.59 10.19 -16.06
CA ILE A 118 23.38 11.32 -16.56
C ILE A 118 24.68 10.76 -17.09
N ARG A 119 25.09 11.12 -18.31
CA ARG A 119 26.36 10.63 -18.86
C ARG A 119 27.52 11.02 -17.95
N LYS A 120 28.50 10.13 -17.78
CA LYS A 120 29.67 10.35 -16.91
C LYS A 120 30.55 11.51 -17.34
N ASP A 121 30.54 11.85 -18.63
CA ASP A 121 31.24 13.04 -19.14
C ASP A 121 30.53 14.37 -18.80
N ARG A 122 29.38 14.30 -18.11
CA ARG A 122 28.59 15.45 -17.65
C ARG A 122 28.46 15.49 -16.13
N GLU A 123 29.60 15.43 -15.45
CA GLU A 123 29.69 15.55 -13.99
C GLU A 123 29.08 16.88 -13.49
N ASP A 124 29.17 17.95 -14.30
CA ASP A 124 28.51 19.24 -14.05
C ASP A 124 27.00 19.10 -13.83
N LEU A 125 26.34 18.32 -14.69
CA LEU A 125 24.91 18.02 -14.56
C LEU A 125 24.66 17.10 -13.38
N TYR A 126 25.48 16.06 -13.19
CA TYR A 126 25.31 15.13 -12.09
C TYR A 126 25.32 15.84 -10.73
N GLN A 127 26.28 16.73 -10.50
CA GLN A 127 26.38 17.52 -9.26
C GLN A 127 25.19 18.48 -9.11
N LEU A 128 24.79 19.14 -10.20
CA LEU A 128 23.63 20.04 -10.19
C LEU A 128 22.34 19.30 -9.82
N PHE A 129 22.09 18.13 -10.41
CA PHE A 129 20.88 17.35 -10.13
C PHE A 129 20.93 16.74 -8.72
N SER A 130 22.06 16.15 -8.31
CA SER A 130 22.22 15.51 -7.00
C SER A 130 21.97 16.49 -5.85
N LYS A 131 22.55 17.69 -5.92
CA LYS A 131 22.36 18.73 -4.89
C LYS A 131 20.91 19.22 -4.77
N ASN A 132 20.16 19.14 -5.87
CA ASN A 132 18.77 19.57 -5.89
C ASN A 132 17.80 18.45 -5.51
N ILE A 133 18.10 17.18 -5.86
CA ILE A 133 17.23 16.05 -5.56
C ILE A 133 17.14 15.77 -4.06
N GLU A 134 18.25 15.89 -3.32
CA GLU A 134 18.27 15.75 -1.85
C GLU A 134 17.44 16.83 -1.13
N LYS A 135 17.17 17.94 -1.81
CA LYS A 135 16.37 19.06 -1.30
C LYS A 135 14.92 19.02 -1.76
N PHE A 136 14.48 17.96 -2.44
CA PHE A 136 13.09 17.85 -2.86
C PHE A 136 12.18 17.76 -1.64
N ASP A 137 11.35 18.79 -1.50
CA ASP A 137 10.27 18.79 -0.53
C ASP A 137 9.17 17.86 -1.03
N ASN A 138 9.07 16.67 -0.44
CA ASN A 138 8.05 15.67 -0.77
C ASN A 138 6.65 16.27 -0.74
N LYS A 139 6.38 17.26 0.12
CA LYS A 139 5.07 17.92 0.15
C LYS A 139 4.80 18.72 -1.13
N LYS A 140 5.78 19.49 -1.60
CA LYS A 140 5.68 20.23 -2.88
C LYS A 140 5.54 19.28 -4.07
N LEU A 141 6.22 18.14 -4.02
CA LEU A 141 6.10 17.12 -5.06
C LEU A 141 4.67 16.57 -5.12
N LEU A 142 4.08 16.24 -3.98
CA LEU A 142 2.68 15.78 -3.90
C LEU A 142 1.70 16.83 -4.41
N GLU A 143 1.90 18.10 -4.03
CA GLU A 143 1.06 19.22 -4.51
C GLU A 143 1.18 19.38 -6.04
N SER A 144 2.39 19.24 -6.59
CA SER A 144 2.62 19.29 -8.03
C SER A 144 2.00 18.08 -8.76
N ASN A 145 2.16 16.87 -8.23
CA ASN A 145 1.56 15.65 -8.80
C ASN A 145 0.04 15.80 -8.85
N LYS A 146 -0.57 16.20 -7.74
CA LYS A 146 -2.01 16.47 -7.62
C LYS A 146 -2.49 17.47 -8.66
N LYS A 147 -1.83 18.63 -8.76
CA LYS A 147 -2.18 19.65 -9.75
C LYS A 147 -2.12 19.10 -11.19
N ASN A 148 -1.02 18.45 -11.55
CA ASN A 148 -0.83 17.90 -12.89
C ASN A 148 -1.86 16.82 -13.22
N ARG A 149 -2.17 15.94 -12.26
CA ARG A 149 -3.17 14.88 -12.40
C ARG A 149 -4.56 15.47 -12.66
N ILE A 150 -4.95 16.47 -11.85
CA ILE A 150 -6.23 17.17 -12.00
C ILE A 150 -6.33 17.83 -13.37
N GLU A 151 -5.30 18.59 -13.78
CA GLU A 151 -5.29 19.29 -15.09
C GLU A 151 -5.36 18.30 -16.25
N TYR A 152 -4.58 17.22 -16.20
CA TYR A 152 -4.55 16.18 -17.22
C TYR A 152 -5.91 15.50 -17.38
N PHE A 153 -6.53 15.01 -16.30
CA PHE A 153 -7.80 14.30 -16.40
C PHE A 153 -8.99 15.22 -16.71
N LYS A 154 -8.98 16.47 -16.21
CA LYS A 154 -9.96 17.48 -16.65
C LYS A 154 -9.87 17.68 -18.15
N TYR A 155 -8.66 17.80 -18.71
CA TYR A 155 -8.46 17.94 -20.14
C TYR A 155 -8.87 16.69 -20.92
N LEU A 156 -8.51 15.50 -20.44
CA LEU A 156 -8.80 14.23 -21.11
C LEU A 156 -10.31 13.96 -21.22
N TYR A 157 -11.07 14.30 -20.17
CA TYR A 157 -12.48 13.95 -20.07
C TYR A 157 -13.46 15.05 -20.47
N LYS A 158 -13.00 16.30 -20.63
CA LYS A 158 -13.87 17.48 -20.86
C LYS A 158 -14.93 17.30 -21.96
N ASP A 159 -14.59 16.59 -23.03
CA ASP A 159 -15.44 16.41 -24.22
C ASP A 159 -16.06 15.00 -24.31
N THR A 160 -15.94 14.19 -23.26
CA THR A 160 -16.48 12.82 -23.25
C THR A 160 -17.93 12.82 -22.76
N PRO A 161 -18.88 12.17 -23.47
CA PRO A 161 -20.28 12.10 -23.04
C PRO A 161 -20.46 11.51 -21.64
N THR A 162 -19.70 10.44 -21.33
CA THR A 162 -19.70 9.77 -20.03
C THR A 162 -19.37 10.70 -18.87
N TYR A 163 -18.41 11.62 -19.07
CA TYR A 163 -17.99 12.56 -18.03
C TYR A 163 -19.06 13.62 -17.74
N ASN A 164 -19.73 14.14 -18.76
CA ASN A 164 -20.85 15.08 -18.58
C ASN A 164 -22.06 14.39 -17.93
N ASP A 165 -22.34 13.15 -18.31
CA ASP A 165 -23.40 12.35 -17.71
C ASP A 165 -23.15 12.09 -16.21
N ILE A 166 -21.93 11.69 -15.80
CA ILE A 166 -21.57 11.53 -14.38
C ILE A 166 -21.81 12.82 -13.58
N LYS A 167 -21.43 13.98 -14.14
CA LYS A 167 -21.65 15.28 -13.48
C LYS A 167 -23.11 15.64 -13.27
N ILE A 168 -23.99 15.15 -14.15
CA ILE A 168 -25.44 15.39 -14.05
C ILE A 168 -26.07 14.38 -13.09
N ARG A 169 -25.67 13.10 -13.17
CA ARG A 169 -26.23 12.01 -12.36
C ARG A 169 -25.87 12.13 -10.88
N TYR A 170 -24.65 12.59 -10.56
CA TYR A 170 -24.16 12.65 -9.19
C TYR A 170 -24.19 14.08 -8.63
N LYS A 171 -25.06 14.30 -7.63
CA LYS A 171 -25.07 15.55 -6.84
C LYS A 171 -23.90 15.60 -5.85
N ASP A 172 -23.61 14.47 -5.23
CA ASP A 172 -22.46 14.20 -4.37
C ASP A 172 -22.05 12.73 -4.54
N LEU A 173 -20.76 12.46 -4.47
CA LEU A 173 -20.20 11.10 -4.47
C LEU A 173 -20.01 10.64 -3.03
N LYS A 174 -20.75 9.61 -2.64
CA LYS A 174 -20.71 9.07 -1.29
C LYS A 174 -19.71 7.92 -1.20
N VAL A 175 -18.64 8.16 -0.46
CA VAL A 175 -17.55 7.22 -0.20
C VAL A 175 -17.75 6.56 1.15
N LEU A 176 -18.03 5.26 1.16
CA LEU A 176 -18.12 4.46 2.37
C LEU A 176 -16.74 4.27 3.00
N ILE A 177 -16.68 4.48 4.31
CA ILE A 177 -15.51 4.30 5.16
C ILE A 177 -15.88 3.42 6.37
N PRO A 178 -14.98 2.54 6.85
CA PRO A 178 -15.31 1.62 7.96
C PRO A 178 -15.57 2.30 9.31
N ASP A 179 -14.83 3.37 9.64
CA ASP A 179 -14.93 4.07 10.94
C ASP A 179 -14.42 5.52 10.81
N LYS A 180 -14.79 6.38 11.78
CA LYS A 180 -14.31 7.76 11.91
C LYS A 180 -12.80 7.84 12.07
N GLU A 181 -12.17 6.79 12.57
CA GLU A 181 -10.72 6.66 12.66
C GLU A 181 -10.29 5.26 12.19
N PHE A 182 -9.92 5.16 10.93
CA PHE A 182 -9.48 3.93 10.27
C PHE A 182 -8.17 4.17 9.52
N LEU A 183 -7.08 4.36 10.27
CA LEU A 183 -5.78 4.73 9.71
C LEU A 183 -5.06 3.57 9.00
N PRO A 184 -4.26 3.82 7.95
CA PRO A 184 -3.93 5.13 7.38
C PRO A 184 -5.00 5.69 6.43
N TYR A 185 -6.09 4.97 6.23
CA TYR A 185 -7.05 5.23 5.15
C TYR A 185 -7.87 6.48 5.39
N TYR A 186 -8.39 6.66 6.61
CA TYR A 186 -9.30 7.75 6.94
C TYR A 186 -9.22 8.14 8.41
N LYS A 187 -9.29 9.44 8.67
CA LYS A 187 -9.54 10.02 9.99
C LYS A 187 -10.35 11.30 9.85
N SER A 188 -11.45 11.38 10.60
CA SER A 188 -12.26 12.58 10.73
C SER A 188 -11.57 13.59 11.65
N ARG A 189 -11.52 14.86 11.23
CA ARG A 189 -10.92 15.96 11.97
C ARG A 189 -11.80 17.21 11.87
N GLY A 190 -12.86 17.23 12.67
CA GLY A 190 -13.84 18.31 12.66
C GLY A 190 -14.57 18.34 11.32
N THR A 191 -14.45 19.45 10.58
CA THR A 191 -15.02 19.60 9.23
C THR A 191 -14.14 19.05 8.11
N LYS A 192 -12.92 18.59 8.43
CA LYS A 192 -11.99 18.03 7.45
C LYS A 192 -11.80 16.53 7.67
N SER A 193 -11.34 15.85 6.62
CA SER A 193 -10.91 14.46 6.68
C SER A 193 -9.47 14.36 6.21
N GLU A 194 -8.67 13.49 6.83
CA GLU A 194 -7.28 13.23 6.47
C GLU A 194 -7.04 11.72 6.28
N GLY A 195 -6.07 11.35 5.45
CA GLY A 195 -5.77 9.95 5.13
C GLY A 195 -5.62 9.70 3.64
N VAL A 196 -5.34 8.45 3.28
CA VAL A 196 -5.18 8.05 1.87
C VAL A 196 -6.48 8.24 1.09
N VAL A 197 -7.63 7.86 1.67
CA VAL A 197 -8.92 7.98 0.98
C VAL A 197 -9.33 9.44 0.80
N PRO A 198 -9.21 10.33 1.81
CA PRO A 198 -9.40 11.76 1.60
C PRO A 198 -8.45 12.39 0.59
N TYR A 199 -7.17 12.00 0.59
CA TYR A 199 -6.20 12.49 -0.38
C TYR A 199 -6.63 12.22 -1.82
N ILE A 200 -7.05 10.98 -2.11
CA ILE A 200 -7.60 10.59 -3.42
C ILE A 200 -8.95 11.30 -3.69
N GLY A 201 -9.83 11.36 -2.69
CA GLY A 201 -11.15 11.96 -2.78
C GLY A 201 -11.13 13.44 -3.17
N GLU A 202 -10.19 14.22 -2.63
CA GLU A 202 -10.01 15.63 -3.00
C GLU A 202 -9.66 15.80 -4.49
N GLU A 203 -8.85 14.89 -5.07
CA GLU A 203 -8.52 14.94 -6.49
C GLU A 203 -9.70 14.51 -7.36
N ILE A 204 -10.45 13.50 -6.94
CA ILE A 204 -11.67 13.05 -7.61
C ILE A 204 -12.72 14.16 -7.62
N GLU A 205 -12.92 14.84 -6.49
CA GLU A 205 -13.84 15.97 -6.38
C GLU A 205 -13.49 17.06 -7.39
N GLU A 206 -12.21 17.42 -7.46
CA GLU A 206 -11.71 18.40 -8.41
C GLU A 206 -11.88 17.95 -9.86
N ILE A 207 -11.43 16.73 -10.19
CA ILE A 207 -11.48 16.17 -11.55
C ILE A 207 -12.92 16.12 -12.05
N LEU A 208 -13.84 15.56 -11.26
CA LEU A 208 -15.24 15.39 -11.67
C LEU A 208 -16.07 16.67 -11.49
N ARG A 209 -15.63 17.61 -10.65
CA ARG A 209 -16.46 18.73 -10.15
C ARG A 209 -17.74 18.25 -9.47
N VAL A 210 -17.65 17.13 -8.76
CA VAL A 210 -18.74 16.55 -7.96
C VAL A 210 -18.25 16.45 -6.52
N PRO A 211 -18.94 17.06 -5.54
CA PRO A 211 -18.54 17.01 -4.13
C PRO A 211 -18.38 15.57 -3.63
N VAL A 212 -17.31 15.29 -2.89
CA VAL A 212 -17.08 13.99 -2.26
C VAL A 212 -17.49 14.05 -0.78
N ARG A 213 -18.28 13.08 -0.34
CA ARG A 213 -18.72 12.94 1.06
C ARG A 213 -18.42 11.56 1.59
N TYR A 214 -18.14 11.47 2.89
CA TYR A 214 -17.82 10.21 3.55
C TYR A 214 -19.02 9.74 4.37
N VAL A 215 -19.39 8.46 4.20
CA VAL A 215 -20.44 7.78 4.97
C VAL A 215 -19.83 6.63 5.76
N LEU A 216 -20.36 6.35 6.95
CA LEU A 216 -19.74 5.41 7.91
C LEU A 216 -20.53 4.12 8.09
N SER A 217 -21.75 4.07 7.54
CA SER A 217 -22.60 2.88 7.59
C SER A 217 -22.80 2.29 6.21
N LYS A 218 -22.73 0.96 6.11
CA LYS A 218 -23.09 0.21 4.90
C LYS A 218 -24.57 0.33 4.55
N ASP A 219 -25.41 0.65 5.54
CA ASP A 219 -26.86 0.82 5.37
C ASP A 219 -27.20 2.19 4.76
N GLU A 220 -26.26 3.13 4.79
CA GLU A 220 -26.40 4.39 4.06
C GLU A 220 -26.17 4.17 2.56
N ALA A 221 -26.83 4.96 1.72
CA ALA A 221 -26.54 4.96 0.29
C ALA A 221 -25.08 5.41 0.05
N TRP A 222 -24.28 4.55 -0.56
CA TRP A 222 -22.91 4.81 -0.97
C TRP A 222 -22.70 4.48 -2.46
N ASP A 223 -21.76 5.15 -3.11
CA ASP A 223 -21.42 4.98 -4.53
C ASP A 223 -20.07 4.27 -4.71
N ILE A 224 -19.15 4.58 -3.79
CA ILE A 224 -17.78 4.08 -3.75
C ILE A 224 -17.53 3.47 -2.36
N ASN A 225 -16.97 2.26 -2.28
CA ASN A 225 -16.36 1.76 -1.05
C ASN A 225 -14.88 2.16 -1.05
N GLY A 226 -14.50 3.08 -0.17
CA GLY A 226 -13.14 3.64 -0.13
C GLY A 226 -12.09 2.70 0.48
N VAL A 227 -12.54 1.72 1.27
CA VAL A 227 -11.66 0.77 1.96
C VAL A 227 -12.25 -0.62 1.82
N ASP A 228 -11.92 -1.27 0.72
CA ASP A 228 -12.35 -2.62 0.44
C ASP A 228 -11.17 -3.58 0.52
N PHE A 229 -11.31 -4.64 1.32
CA PHE A 229 -10.35 -5.73 1.36
C PHE A 229 -10.83 -6.93 0.55
N THR A 230 -12.08 -6.90 0.08
CA THR A 230 -12.66 -7.98 -0.71
C THR A 230 -12.12 -7.96 -2.12
N LYS A 231 -11.65 -9.12 -2.57
CA LYS A 231 -11.29 -9.38 -3.97
C LYS A 231 -12.46 -10.10 -4.65
N ASP A 232 -13.68 -9.61 -4.44
CA ASP A 232 -14.85 -10.20 -5.08
C ASP A 232 -14.88 -9.80 -6.55
N LYS A 233 -15.02 -10.80 -7.44
CA LYS A 233 -15.10 -10.59 -8.88
C LYS A 233 -16.42 -9.96 -9.31
N SER A 234 -17.44 -10.00 -8.44
CA SER A 234 -18.76 -9.42 -8.73
C SER A 234 -18.76 -7.89 -8.66
N THR A 235 -17.78 -7.30 -7.99
CA THR A 235 -17.67 -5.86 -7.79
C THR A 235 -16.55 -5.25 -8.63
N LEU A 236 -16.74 -4.01 -9.03
CA LEU A 236 -15.81 -3.27 -9.85
C LEU A 236 -14.75 -2.63 -8.94
N SER A 237 -13.57 -3.24 -8.80
CA SER A 237 -12.60 -2.84 -7.79
C SER A 237 -11.22 -2.49 -8.33
N ARG A 238 -10.50 -1.60 -7.62
CA ARG A 238 -9.12 -1.22 -7.94
C ARG A 238 -8.24 -1.06 -6.70
N GLY A 239 -7.13 -1.79 -6.67
CA GLY A 239 -6.13 -1.68 -5.62
C GLY A 239 -5.35 -0.36 -5.67
N TYR A 240 -5.24 0.32 -4.52
CA TYR A 240 -4.48 1.58 -4.40
C TYR A 240 -3.31 1.46 -3.40
N LEU A 241 -3.54 0.81 -2.25
CA LEU A 241 -2.51 0.58 -1.22
C LEU A 241 -2.30 -0.92 -1.03
N ARG A 242 -1.03 -1.37 -1.10
CA ARG A 242 -0.65 -2.72 -0.71
C ARG A 242 0.01 -2.69 0.66
N ASN A 243 -0.40 -3.59 1.54
CA ASN A 243 0.00 -3.59 2.93
C ASN A 243 0.27 -5.02 3.40
N LYS A 244 1.29 -5.20 4.22
CA LYS A 244 1.59 -6.52 4.78
C LYS A 244 0.52 -6.91 5.80
N ILE A 245 0.18 -8.18 5.88
CA ILE A 245 -0.73 -8.71 6.90
C ILE A 245 0.08 -9.28 8.04
N VAL A 246 0.10 -8.62 9.19
CA VAL A 246 0.87 -9.05 10.37
C VAL A 246 -0.07 -9.54 11.47
N GLY A 247 0.46 -10.33 12.39
CA GLY A 247 -0.20 -10.74 13.62
C GLY A 247 0.39 -10.00 14.82
N ILE A 248 -0.47 -9.58 15.76
CA ILE A 248 -0.06 -9.15 17.10
C ILE A 248 -0.28 -10.32 18.06
N ASN A 249 0.74 -10.67 18.83
CA ASN A 249 0.64 -11.60 19.95
C ASN A 249 1.41 -11.10 21.18
N LYS A 250 1.24 -11.75 22.34
CA LYS A 250 1.90 -11.31 23.58
C LYS A 250 3.40 -11.52 23.45
N LEU A 251 4.19 -10.69 24.12
CA LEU A 251 5.66 -10.87 24.18
C LEU A 251 6.04 -12.24 24.76
N THR A 252 5.24 -12.74 25.70
CA THR A 252 5.41 -14.04 26.36
C THR A 252 5.10 -15.23 25.46
N ASP A 253 4.37 -15.03 24.37
CA ASP A 253 4.01 -16.11 23.45
C ASP A 253 5.17 -16.42 22.50
N ALA A 254 5.13 -17.56 21.81
CA ALA A 254 6.14 -17.89 20.80
C ALA A 254 6.18 -16.85 19.67
N THR A 255 7.34 -16.68 19.04
CA THR A 255 7.47 -15.78 17.88
C THR A 255 6.87 -16.43 16.64
N ILE A 256 5.99 -15.71 15.96
CA ILE A 256 5.35 -16.15 14.71
C ILE A 256 6.24 -15.69 13.55
N LEU A 257 6.78 -16.64 12.79
CA LEU A 257 7.69 -16.41 11.66
C LEU A 257 7.06 -16.83 10.32
N THR A 258 6.13 -17.78 10.35
CA THR A 258 5.49 -18.37 9.17
C THR A 258 3.99 -18.58 9.40
N TYR A 259 3.24 -18.87 8.33
CA TYR A 259 1.81 -19.18 8.43
C TYR A 259 1.53 -20.47 9.21
N LYS A 260 2.45 -21.44 9.19
CA LYS A 260 2.31 -22.69 9.94
C LYS A 260 2.27 -22.45 11.43
N ASP A 261 2.94 -21.41 11.90
CA ASP A 261 2.93 -21.01 13.31
C ASP A 261 1.56 -20.47 13.76
N LEU A 262 0.68 -20.15 12.80
CA LEU A 262 -0.71 -19.75 13.07
C LEU A 262 -1.66 -20.95 13.20
N GLU A 263 -1.22 -22.17 12.87
CA GLU A 263 -2.04 -23.38 12.93
C GLU A 263 -2.44 -23.71 14.38
N GLY A 264 -3.73 -23.91 14.63
CA GLY A 264 -4.26 -24.21 15.95
C GLY A 264 -4.34 -23.00 16.90
N MET A 265 -3.92 -21.80 16.47
CA MET A 265 -4.12 -20.57 17.23
C MET A 265 -5.56 -20.07 17.11
N THR A 266 -6.03 -19.33 18.12
CA THR A 266 -7.26 -18.53 17.99
C THR A 266 -6.94 -17.26 17.21
N ILE A 267 -7.53 -17.12 16.03
CA ILE A 267 -7.33 -15.95 15.18
C ILE A 267 -8.37 -14.89 15.51
N ILE A 268 -7.93 -13.67 15.82
CA ILE A 268 -8.77 -12.50 16.01
C ILE A 268 -8.60 -11.61 14.78
N LYS A 269 -9.70 -11.14 14.17
CA LYS A 269 -9.66 -10.18 13.06
C LYS A 269 -10.79 -9.17 13.16
N LEU A 270 -10.61 -8.00 12.53
CA LEU A 270 -11.70 -7.04 12.38
C LEU A 270 -12.78 -7.60 11.45
N LYS A 271 -14.04 -7.30 11.75
CA LYS A 271 -15.15 -7.49 10.81
C LYS A 271 -14.82 -6.79 9.49
N ASP A 272 -15.28 -7.38 8.39
CA ASP A 272 -15.08 -6.85 7.03
C ASP A 272 -13.64 -6.78 6.49
N THR A 273 -12.63 -7.22 7.26
CA THR A 273 -11.33 -7.55 6.68
C THR A 273 -11.43 -8.90 5.97
N ASN A 274 -11.48 -8.88 4.63
CA ASN A 274 -11.50 -10.11 3.85
C ASN A 274 -10.11 -10.75 3.81
N LEU A 275 -9.84 -11.49 4.89
CA LEU A 275 -8.68 -12.37 5.00
C LEU A 275 -9.04 -13.81 4.63
N ASN A 276 -10.20 -14.07 4.01
CA ASN A 276 -10.71 -15.42 3.84
C ASN A 276 -9.77 -16.28 2.98
N ASN A 277 -9.15 -15.72 1.95
CA ASN A 277 -8.14 -16.41 1.14
C ASN A 277 -6.86 -16.77 1.92
N LEU A 278 -6.51 -15.97 2.93
CA LEU A 278 -5.39 -16.26 3.83
C LEU A 278 -5.78 -17.33 4.84
N LEU A 279 -6.94 -17.15 5.47
CA LEU A 279 -7.44 -18.01 6.54
C LEU A 279 -7.87 -19.40 6.05
N SER A 280 -8.32 -19.51 4.79
CA SER A 280 -8.69 -20.81 4.18
C SER A 280 -7.50 -21.76 4.00
N ARG A 281 -6.27 -21.23 4.00
CA ARG A 281 -5.04 -22.02 3.94
C ARG A 281 -4.58 -22.55 5.29
N LEU A 282 -5.23 -22.13 6.38
CA LEU A 282 -4.89 -22.52 7.75
C LEU A 282 -5.89 -23.55 8.25
N ASN A 283 -5.39 -24.62 8.90
CA ASN A 283 -6.22 -25.58 9.63
C ASN A 283 -6.69 -25.00 10.99
N ASN A 284 -7.33 -23.83 10.95
CA ASN A 284 -7.71 -23.08 12.15
C ASN A 284 -9.18 -23.30 12.51
N LYS A 285 -9.40 -23.80 13.73
CA LYS A 285 -10.75 -24.13 14.25
C LYS A 285 -11.49 -22.94 14.85
N LYS A 286 -10.83 -21.81 15.15
CA LYS A 286 -11.45 -20.70 15.87
C LYS A 286 -11.01 -19.33 15.35
N ILE A 287 -11.90 -18.67 14.62
CA ILE A 287 -11.78 -17.28 14.17
C ILE A 287 -12.79 -16.45 14.98
N ILE A 288 -12.32 -15.37 15.59
CA ILE A 288 -13.11 -14.39 16.33
C ILE A 288 -13.12 -13.10 15.52
N GLU A 289 -14.31 -12.65 15.13
CA GLU A 289 -14.50 -11.38 14.44
C GLU A 289 -14.89 -10.29 15.44
N VAL A 290 -14.13 -9.20 15.46
CA VAL A 290 -14.32 -8.08 16.38
C VAL A 290 -14.69 -6.81 15.62
N SER A 291 -15.48 -5.94 16.23
CA SER A 291 -15.92 -4.69 15.62
C SER A 291 -14.89 -3.57 15.70
N SER A 292 -13.92 -3.67 16.60
CA SER A 292 -12.89 -2.64 16.82
C SER A 292 -11.54 -3.22 17.25
N PHE A 293 -10.47 -2.43 17.11
CA PHE A 293 -9.15 -2.81 17.61
C PHE A 293 -9.15 -3.06 19.12
N ASP A 294 -9.91 -2.27 19.88
CA ASP A 294 -9.95 -2.37 21.35
C ASP A 294 -10.64 -3.65 21.82
N GLU A 295 -11.72 -4.02 21.16
CA GLU A 295 -12.34 -5.33 21.37
C GLU A 295 -11.35 -6.46 21.03
N GLY A 296 -10.64 -6.36 19.90
CA GLY A 296 -9.61 -7.33 19.52
C GLY A 296 -8.48 -7.48 20.53
N MET A 297 -7.98 -6.38 21.07
CA MET A 297 -6.94 -6.39 22.11
C MET A 297 -7.44 -6.96 23.43
N ASN A 298 -8.70 -6.74 23.79
CA ASN A 298 -9.30 -7.34 24.98
C ASN A 298 -9.37 -8.86 24.86
N TYR A 299 -9.78 -9.38 23.70
CA TYR A 299 -9.73 -10.83 23.41
C TYR A 299 -8.30 -11.36 23.43
N LEU A 300 -7.36 -10.64 22.81
CA LEU A 300 -5.95 -11.04 22.79
C LEU A 300 -5.39 -11.14 24.22
N LYS A 301 -5.72 -10.18 25.09
CA LYS A 301 -5.29 -10.16 26.49
C LYS A 301 -5.83 -11.36 27.28
N SER A 302 -7.11 -11.68 27.15
CA SER A 302 -7.78 -12.72 27.94
C SER A 302 -7.62 -14.14 27.39
N THR A 303 -7.27 -14.28 26.12
CA THR A 303 -7.15 -15.59 25.45
C THR A 303 -5.68 -16.05 25.42
N LYS A 304 -5.43 -17.34 25.67
CA LYS A 304 -4.11 -17.96 25.46
C LYS A 304 -3.99 -18.46 24.02
N ASN A 305 -2.77 -18.50 23.50
CA ASN A 305 -2.48 -18.98 22.15
C ASN A 305 -3.36 -18.30 21.08
N SER A 306 -3.43 -16.97 21.14
CA SER A 306 -4.22 -16.15 20.24
C SER A 306 -3.36 -15.11 19.54
N VAL A 307 -3.83 -14.67 18.38
CA VAL A 307 -3.16 -13.67 17.55
C VAL A 307 -4.19 -12.77 16.91
N PHE A 308 -3.94 -11.46 16.94
CA PHE A 308 -4.76 -10.49 16.22
C PHE A 308 -4.11 -10.18 14.88
N ILE A 309 -4.72 -10.63 13.80
CA ILE A 309 -4.26 -10.43 12.43
C ILE A 309 -4.93 -9.20 11.80
N GLY A 310 -4.15 -8.42 11.05
CA GLY A 310 -4.62 -7.24 10.34
C GLY A 310 -3.53 -6.60 9.48
N THR A 311 -3.81 -5.44 8.90
CA THR A 311 -2.83 -4.73 8.08
C THR A 311 -1.72 -4.12 8.94
N GLN A 312 -0.47 -4.20 8.47
CA GLN A 312 0.72 -3.78 9.22
C GLN A 312 0.65 -2.31 9.62
N LEU A 313 0.29 -1.42 8.70
CA LEU A 313 0.21 0.02 9.02
C LEU A 313 -0.83 0.30 10.11
N TYR A 314 -2.02 -0.31 10.01
CA TYR A 314 -3.08 -0.17 11.02
C TYR A 314 -2.61 -0.69 12.39
N LEU A 315 -2.11 -1.93 12.44
CA LEU A 315 -1.70 -2.57 13.69
C LEU A 315 -0.48 -1.88 14.34
N ASN A 316 0.51 -1.45 13.55
CA ASN A 316 1.65 -0.67 14.02
C ASN A 316 1.22 0.64 14.67
N TYR A 317 0.28 1.37 14.03
CA TYR A 317 -0.23 2.62 14.56
C TYR A 317 -0.80 2.43 15.96
N TYR A 318 -1.74 1.51 16.11
CA TYR A 318 -2.44 1.33 17.38
C TYR A 318 -1.54 0.78 18.49
N LEU A 319 -0.61 -0.11 18.16
CA LEU A 319 0.37 -0.59 19.14
C LEU A 319 1.24 0.55 19.67
N ARG A 320 1.74 1.41 18.78
CA ARG A 320 2.59 2.55 19.16
C ARG A 320 1.80 3.64 19.88
N SER A 321 0.62 4.03 19.35
CA SER A 321 -0.18 5.11 19.91
C SER A 321 -0.68 4.80 21.33
N LYS A 322 -0.86 3.52 21.65
CA LYS A 322 -1.26 3.06 22.99
C LYS A 322 -0.09 2.58 23.87
N ASN A 323 1.17 2.74 23.45
CA ASN A 323 2.36 2.27 24.16
C ASN A 323 2.27 0.77 24.58
N LEU A 324 1.75 -0.06 23.67
CA LEU A 324 1.50 -1.48 23.87
C LEU A 324 2.67 -2.37 23.39
N ASP A 325 3.66 -1.76 22.75
CA ASP A 325 4.93 -2.37 22.32
C ASP A 325 5.71 -3.03 23.47
N LYS A 326 5.50 -2.57 24.71
CA LYS A 326 6.07 -3.20 25.92
C LYS A 326 5.38 -4.50 26.35
N LYS A 327 4.25 -4.86 25.75
CA LYS A 327 3.43 -6.03 26.14
C LYS A 327 3.15 -6.99 24.98
N TYR A 328 3.19 -6.48 23.76
CA TYR A 328 2.85 -7.21 22.56
C TYR A 328 3.94 -7.04 21.49
N LYS A 329 4.10 -8.05 20.66
CA LYS A 329 5.00 -8.06 19.50
C LYS A 329 4.21 -8.26 18.22
N ILE A 330 4.82 -7.85 17.12
CA ILE A 330 4.30 -8.00 15.77
C ILE A 330 5.06 -9.11 15.08
N SER A 331 4.35 -10.03 14.44
CA SER A 331 4.92 -11.12 13.68
C SER A 331 5.64 -10.60 12.44
N GLN A 332 6.64 -11.35 11.97
CA GLN A 332 7.19 -11.11 10.65
C GLN A 332 6.19 -11.65 9.63
N SER A 333 5.66 -10.77 8.78
CA SER A 333 4.72 -11.16 7.72
C SER A 333 5.43 -11.42 6.40
N LYS A 334 4.98 -12.46 5.70
CA LYS A 334 5.28 -12.73 4.29
C LYS A 334 4.09 -12.46 3.35
N PHE A 335 2.94 -12.03 3.87
CA PHE A 335 1.72 -11.85 3.07
C PHE A 335 1.38 -10.38 2.90
N GLU A 336 0.87 -10.06 1.71
CA GLU A 336 0.41 -8.73 1.38
C GLU A 336 -1.07 -8.78 0.99
N ILE A 337 -1.84 -7.84 1.53
CA ILE A 337 -3.19 -7.54 1.07
C ILE A 337 -3.15 -6.24 0.26
N SER A 338 -3.93 -6.18 -0.81
CA SER A 338 -4.22 -4.92 -1.46
C SER A 338 -5.53 -4.39 -0.90
N THR A 339 -5.52 -3.16 -0.41
CA THR A 339 -6.74 -2.39 -0.19
C THR A 339 -7.21 -1.83 -1.52
N GLU A 340 -8.49 -1.96 -1.79
CA GLU A 340 -9.15 -1.61 -3.04
C GLU A 340 -10.19 -0.51 -2.81
N ILE A 341 -10.45 0.25 -3.87
CA ILE A 341 -11.62 1.11 -4.00
C ILE A 341 -12.60 0.39 -4.92
N THR A 342 -13.83 0.22 -4.44
CA THR A 342 -14.88 -0.51 -5.17
C THR A 342 -15.99 0.43 -5.60
N PHE A 343 -16.49 0.28 -6.83
CA PHE A 343 -17.50 1.12 -7.44
C PHE A 343 -18.82 0.36 -7.64
N LYS A 344 -19.95 1.02 -7.44
CA LYS A 344 -21.26 0.49 -7.87
C LYS A 344 -21.57 0.72 -9.35
N ASP A 345 -21.11 1.85 -9.89
CA ASP A 345 -21.34 2.23 -11.29
C ASP A 345 -20.11 1.93 -12.16
N ARG A 346 -20.34 1.23 -13.27
CA ARG A 346 -19.33 0.89 -14.26
C ARG A 346 -18.78 2.09 -15.00
N GLU A 347 -19.62 3.08 -15.32
CA GLU A 347 -19.17 4.29 -16.01
C GLU A 347 -18.29 5.14 -15.09
N LEU A 348 -18.67 5.26 -13.81
CA LEU A 348 -17.84 5.90 -12.79
C LEU A 348 -16.49 5.20 -12.63
N MET A 349 -16.48 3.86 -12.57
CA MET A 349 -15.24 3.08 -12.52
C MET A 349 -14.35 3.37 -13.73
N LYS A 350 -14.88 3.42 -14.96
CA LYS A 350 -14.07 3.65 -16.17
C LYS A 350 -13.27 4.95 -16.09
N ILE A 351 -13.92 6.04 -15.64
CA ILE A 351 -13.26 7.34 -15.50
C ILE A 351 -12.24 7.32 -14.36
N LEU A 352 -12.65 6.81 -13.19
CA LEU A 352 -11.83 6.88 -11.99
C LEU A 352 -10.70 5.85 -11.94
N ASN A 353 -10.79 4.75 -12.68
CA ASN A 353 -9.73 3.74 -12.71
C ASN A 353 -8.43 4.29 -13.30
N GLU A 354 -8.49 5.12 -14.35
CA GLU A 354 -7.30 5.78 -14.89
C GLU A 354 -6.72 6.81 -13.91
N VAL A 355 -7.58 7.51 -13.16
CA VAL A 355 -7.14 8.40 -12.07
C VAL A 355 -6.40 7.58 -11.00
N LEU A 356 -6.98 6.48 -10.54
CA LEU A 356 -6.34 5.58 -9.56
C LEU A 356 -5.03 4.97 -10.06
N LEU A 357 -4.94 4.65 -11.35
CA LEU A 357 -3.73 4.14 -12.01
C LEU A 357 -2.57 5.13 -12.04
N SER A 358 -2.88 6.42 -12.00
CA SER A 358 -1.86 7.45 -12.12
C SER A 358 -1.09 7.69 -10.81
N TYR A 359 -1.59 7.20 -9.67
CA TYR A 359 -0.89 7.30 -8.39
C TYR A 359 0.31 6.35 -8.35
N SER A 360 1.48 6.88 -7.98
CA SER A 360 2.65 6.03 -7.73
C SER A 360 2.53 5.30 -6.39
N ALA A 361 3.24 4.18 -6.26
CA ALA A 361 3.26 3.43 -5.01
C ALA A 361 3.82 4.26 -3.85
N ASP A 362 4.93 4.94 -4.12
CA ASP A 362 5.66 5.76 -3.14
C ASP A 362 4.80 6.93 -2.65
N GLU A 363 4.01 7.54 -3.53
CA GLU A 363 3.08 8.62 -3.17
C GLU A 363 2.02 8.13 -2.17
N ILE A 364 1.34 7.02 -2.50
CA ILE A 364 0.31 6.45 -1.63
C ILE A 364 0.90 5.95 -0.32
N GLU A 365 2.07 5.30 -0.38
CA GLU A 365 2.77 4.82 0.81
C GLU A 365 3.28 5.97 1.69
N TYR A 366 3.79 7.06 1.09
CA TYR A 366 4.18 8.26 1.82
C TYR A 366 2.98 8.87 2.55
N VAL A 367 1.85 9.08 1.84
CA VAL A 367 0.62 9.60 2.44
C VAL A 367 0.20 8.68 3.60
N ALA A 368 0.17 7.37 3.37
CA ALA A 368 -0.20 6.40 4.39
C ALA A 368 0.72 6.44 5.63
N ASN A 369 2.04 6.52 5.42
CA ASN A 369 3.02 6.57 6.48
C ASN A 369 2.94 7.88 7.28
N THR A 370 2.66 9.02 6.65
CA THR A 370 2.48 10.30 7.39
C THR A 370 1.30 10.28 8.36
N MET A 371 0.32 9.40 8.13
CA MET A 371 -0.81 9.19 9.04
C MET A 371 -0.47 8.31 10.24
N VAL A 372 0.49 7.39 10.08
CA VAL A 372 0.76 6.31 11.02
C VAL A 372 2.01 6.56 11.85
N VAL A 373 3.00 7.24 11.28
CA VAL A 373 4.15 7.73 12.04
C VAL A 373 3.67 8.95 12.83
N PRO A 374 3.50 8.85 14.16
CA PRO A 374 3.18 10.04 14.93
C PRO A 374 4.27 11.07 14.62
N LYS A 375 3.86 12.28 14.19
CA LYS A 375 4.76 13.43 14.22
C LYS A 375 5.26 13.47 15.66
N LEU A 376 6.52 13.06 15.87
CA LEU A 376 7.20 13.21 17.14
C LEU A 376 6.98 14.66 17.52
N ASN A 377 6.08 14.87 18.48
CA ASN A 377 5.72 16.20 18.90
C ASN A 377 6.87 16.60 19.80
N LEU A 378 8.00 16.99 19.19
CA LEU A 378 9.24 17.37 19.86
C LEU A 378 8.95 18.40 20.96
N LYS A 379 7.93 19.24 20.77
CA LYS A 379 7.42 20.15 21.80
C LYS A 379 6.99 19.46 23.10
N ARG A 380 6.30 18.32 23.05
CA ARG A 380 5.88 17.57 24.25
C ARG A 380 7.07 16.92 24.96
N PHE A 381 7.98 16.31 24.19
CA PHE A 381 9.19 15.69 24.71
C PHE A 381 10.14 16.72 25.36
N VAL A 382 10.29 17.89 24.76
CA VAL A 382 11.11 18.99 25.31
C VAL A 382 10.45 19.58 26.55
N VAL A 383 9.13 19.79 26.56
CA VAL A 383 8.43 20.34 27.74
C VAL A 383 8.45 19.35 28.91
N GLU A 384 8.19 18.06 28.68
CA GLU A 384 8.24 17.03 29.73
C GLU A 384 9.68 16.80 30.23
N GLY A 385 10.67 16.83 29.35
CA GLY A 385 12.09 16.74 29.70
C GLY A 385 12.59 17.93 30.52
N ILE A 386 12.18 19.16 30.18
CA ILE A 386 12.49 20.36 30.94
C ILE A 386 11.81 20.32 32.32
N LEU A 387 10.53 19.93 32.39
CA LEU A 387 9.81 19.82 33.67
C LEU A 387 10.48 18.83 34.62
N ALA A 388 10.85 17.64 34.11
CA ALA A 388 11.53 16.62 34.88
C ALA A 388 12.90 17.10 35.40
N GLY A 389 13.65 17.82 34.55
CA GLY A 389 14.93 18.43 34.92
C GLY A 389 14.79 19.48 36.03
N VAL A 390 13.79 20.36 35.94
CA VAL A 390 13.53 21.41 36.94
C VAL A 390 13.13 20.80 38.29
N ILE A 391 12.26 19.78 38.29
CA ILE A 391 11.86 19.06 39.51
C ILE A 391 13.06 18.40 40.17
N LEU A 392 13.94 17.77 39.38
CA LEU A 392 15.12 17.09 39.91
C LEU A 392 16.10 18.09 40.56
N VAL A 393 16.35 19.24 39.91
CA VAL A 393 17.19 20.32 40.47
C VAL A 393 16.59 20.88 41.76
N TYR A 394 15.27 21.06 41.81
CA TYR A 394 14.57 21.54 43.00
C TYR A 394 14.69 20.56 44.17
N ILE A 395 14.53 19.26 43.93
CA ILE A 395 14.71 18.21 44.95
C ILE A 395 16.15 18.19 45.47
N VAL A 396 17.15 18.28 44.58
CA VAL A 396 18.58 18.33 44.98
C VAL A 396 18.87 19.57 45.83
N LEU A 397 18.29 20.73 45.49
CA LEU A 397 18.44 21.96 46.27
C LEU A 397 17.78 21.87 47.65
N LEU A 398 16.62 21.23 47.76
CA LEU A 398 15.95 20.98 49.04
C LEU A 398 16.76 20.03 49.93
N ILE A 399 17.30 18.94 49.37
CA ILE A 399 18.16 18.01 50.10
C ILE A 399 19.46 18.70 50.58
N LYS A 400 20.03 19.60 49.77
CA LYS A 400 21.19 20.40 50.18
C LYS A 400 20.87 21.43 51.27
N ARG A 401 19.66 21.97 51.31
CA ARG A 401 19.22 22.93 52.34
C ARG A 401 18.85 22.27 53.68
N GLY A 402 18.34 21.04 53.67
CA GLY A 402 18.03 20.28 54.89
C GLY A 402 19.23 19.62 55.57
N LYS A 403 20.45 19.75 55.01
CA LYS A 403 21.71 19.27 55.57
C LYS A 403 22.57 20.38 56.20
N LYS A 404 21.96 21.48 56.62
CA LYS A 404 22.64 22.53 57.40
C LYS A 404 22.18 22.50 58.85
#